data_AF-A0A2V7VG47-F1
#
_entry.id   AF-A0A2V7VG47-F1
#
_cell.length_a   1.000
_cell.length_b   1.000
_cell.length_c   1.000
_cell.angle_alpha   90.00
_cell.angle_beta   90.00
_cell.angle_gamma   90.00
#
_symmetry.space_group_name_H-M   'P 1'
#
loop_
_entity.id
_entity.type
_entity.pdbx_description
1 polymer ?
#
loop_
_entity_poly.entity_id
_entity_poly.type
_entity_poly.pdbx_seq_one_letter_code
_entity_poly.pdbx_strand_id
1 'polypeptide(L)' 'MASLLSIVSSLVVGAVLVIIPWTSLWDANYLLQPHPAIRGFLLSAFTRGAVSGLGLVNILLALHDAHRYLTDAGEGS' A
#
# COMPACT_ATOMS: atom_id res chain seq x y z
N MET A 1 -2.27 -14.27 -17.59
CA MET A 1 -1.43 -13.05 -17.48
C MET A 1 -2.01 -11.97 -16.56
N ALA A 2 -3.31 -11.62 -16.64
CA ALA A 2 -3.88 -10.50 -15.88
C ALA A 2 -3.76 -10.64 -14.34
N SER A 3 -3.91 -11.85 -13.78
CA SER A 3 -3.90 -12.05 -12.33
C SER A 3 -2.53 -11.75 -11.68
N LEU A 4 -1.43 -12.13 -12.32
CA LEU A 4 -0.07 -11.85 -11.83
C LEU A 4 0.22 -10.35 -11.78
N LEU A 5 -0.23 -9.59 -12.79
CA LEU A 5 -0.11 -8.14 -12.82
C LEU A 5 -0.88 -7.51 -11.66
N SER A 6 -2.13 -7.91 -11.43
CA SER A 6 -2.95 -7.40 -10.32
C SER A 6 -2.35 -7.70 -8.95
N ILE A 7 -1.78 -8.90 -8.76
CA ILE A 7 -1.10 -9.30 -7.52
C ILE A 7 0.13 -8.42 -7.28
N VAL A 8 1.03 -8.32 -8.26
CA VAL A 8 2.26 -7.54 -8.12
C VAL A 8 1.95 -6.05 -7.95
N SER A 9 1.00 -5.50 -8.72
CA SER A 9 0.57 -4.11 -8.56
C SER A 9 0.00 -3.84 -7.18
N SER A 10 -0.92 -4.68 -6.68
CA SER A 10 -1.50 -4.51 -5.34
C SER A 10 -0.46 -4.65 -4.24
N LEU A 11 0.51 -5.57 -4.39
CA LEU A 11 1.61 -5.72 -3.45
C LEU A 11 2.52 -4.48 -3.42
N VAL A 12 2.92 -3.97 -4.60
CA VAL A 12 3.77 -2.78 -4.71
C VAL A 12 3.03 -1.55 -4.17
N VAL A 13 1.77 -1.35 -4.56
CA VAL A 13 0.93 -0.26 -4.04
C VAL A 13 0.77 -0.37 -2.52
N GLY A 14 0.52 -1.57 -2.01
CA GLY A 14 0.42 -1.83 -0.58
C GLY A 14 1.70 -1.51 0.17
N ALA A 15 2.85 -1.98 -0.33
CA ALA A 15 4.16 -1.70 0.27
C ALA A 15 4.50 -0.20 0.25
N VAL A 16 4.23 0.49 -0.86
CA VAL A 16 4.40 1.94 -0.98
C VAL A 16 3.53 2.65 0.04
N LEU A 17 2.26 2.30 0.17
CA LEU A 17 1.34 2.89 1.15
C LEU A 17 1.76 2.60 2.60
N VAL A 18 2.37 1.45 2.89
CA VAL A 18 2.89 1.17 4.23
C VAL A 18 4.16 1.96 4.49
N ILE A 19 5.11 2.03 3.56
CA ILE A 19 6.46 2.60 3.79
C ILE A 19 6.46 4.12 3.70
N ILE A 20 5.85 4.70 2.66
CA ILE A 20 5.83 6.15 2.40
C ILE A 20 5.53 6.98 3.66
N PRO A 21 4.46 6.74 4.45
CA PRO A 21 4.12 7.57 5.62
C PRO A 21 5.17 7.59 6.74
N TRP A 22 6.13 6.66 6.74
CA TRP A 22 7.24 6.60 7.70
C TRP A 22 8.56 7.15 7.15
N THR A 23 8.59 7.55 5.87
CA THR A 23 9.78 8.13 5.25
C THR A 23 9.82 9.65 5.43
N SER A 24 11.02 10.24 5.42
CA SER A 24 11.17 11.70 5.46
C SER A 24 10.55 12.37 4.23
N LEU A 25 10.34 11.64 3.12
CA LEU A 25 9.62 12.13 1.94
C LEU A 25 8.18 12.54 2.28
N TRP A 26 7.52 11.83 3.20
CA TRP A 26 6.16 12.17 3.63
C TRP A 26 6.13 13.43 4.49
N ASP A 27 7.13 13.60 5.36
CA ASP A 27 7.25 14.75 6.28
C ASP A 27 7.75 16.02 5.57
N ALA A 28 8.69 15.86 4.64
CA ALA A 28 9.36 16.92 3.90
C ALA A 28 8.69 17.25 2.55
N ASN A 29 7.38 17.03 2.44
CA ASN A 29 6.62 17.36 1.24
C ASN A 29 6.58 18.88 1.01
N TYR A 30 7.43 19.37 0.09
CA TYR A 30 7.47 20.76 -0.36
C TYR A 30 6.11 21.26 -0.88
N LEU A 31 5.28 20.37 -1.42
CA LEU A 31 3.92 20.68 -1.89
C LEU A 31 2.93 21.01 -0.76
N LEU A 32 3.22 20.59 0.49
CA LEU A 32 2.40 20.87 1.67
C LEU A 32 2.87 22.12 2.43
N GLN A 33 3.97 22.73 2.00
CA GLN A 33 4.51 23.99 2.55
C GLN A 33 3.51 25.17 2.48
N PRO A 34 2.65 25.29 1.43
CA PRO A 34 1.61 26.33 1.39
C PRO A 34 0.36 26.02 2.25
N HIS A 35 0.18 24.78 2.72
CA HIS A 35 -1.07 24.32 3.36
C HIS A 35 -0.81 23.67 4.73
N PRO A 36 -0.52 24.48 5.77
CA PRO A 36 -0.16 23.98 7.10
C PRO A 36 -1.28 23.18 7.80
N ALA A 37 -2.55 23.49 7.53
CA ALA A 37 -3.69 22.76 8.09
C ALA A 37 -3.76 21.31 7.57
N ILE A 38 -3.58 21.12 6.26
CA ILE A 38 -3.57 19.82 5.59
C ILE A 38 -2.34 19.02 6.05
N ARG A 39 -1.19 19.70 6.19
CA ARG A 39 0.04 19.11 6.73
C ARG A 39 -0.16 18.55 8.14
N GLY A 40 -0.78 19.29 9.05
CA GLY A 40 -1.04 18.80 10.42
C GLY A 40 -1.91 17.53 10.45
N PHE A 41 -2.89 17.43 9.55
CA PHE A 41 -3.73 16.25 9.42
C PHE A 41 -2.95 15.06 8.82
N LEU A 42 -2.25 15.25 7.70
CA LEU A 42 -1.47 14.20 7.02
C LEU A 42 -0.27 13.67 7.81
N LEU A 43 0.33 14.51 8.66
CA LEU A 43 1.40 14.11 9.57
C LEU A 43 0.90 13.49 10.88
N SER A 44 -0.42 13.50 11.12
CA SER A 44 -0.98 12.87 12.31
C SER A 44 -0.72 11.37 12.31
N ALA A 45 -0.52 10.80 13.51
CA ALA A 45 -0.40 9.36 13.69
C ALA A 45 -1.63 8.60 13.18
N PHE A 46 -2.80 9.24 13.20
CA PHE A 46 -4.05 8.69 12.66
C PHE A 46 -3.98 8.49 11.15
N THR A 47 -3.55 9.50 10.40
CA THR A 47 -3.42 9.39 8.94
C THR A 47 -2.34 8.40 8.55
N ARG A 48 -1.18 8.40 9.24
CA ARG A 48 -0.14 7.39 9.02
C ARG A 48 -0.69 5.97 9.24
N GLY A 49 -1.43 5.76 10.33
CA GLY A 49 -2.09 4.49 10.63
C GLY A 49 -3.14 4.11 9.59
N ALA A 50 -3.97 5.04 9.15
CA ALA A 50 -4.99 4.80 8.12
C ALA A 50 -4.36 4.42 6.77
N VAL A 51 -3.33 5.14 6.33
CA VAL A 51 -2.62 4.88 5.07
C VAL A 51 -1.88 3.54 5.13
N SER A 52 -1.18 3.24 6.23
CA SER A 52 -0.55 1.93 6.42
C SER A 52 -1.58 0.79 6.51
N GLY A 53 -2.72 1.01 7.16
CA GLY A 53 -3.82 0.02 7.20
C GLY A 53 -4.38 -0.27 5.81
N LEU A 54 -4.54 0.76 4.98
CA LEU A 54 -4.98 0.63 3.58
C LEU A 54 -3.95 -0.11 2.72
N GLY A 55 -2.66 0.13 2.99
CA GLY A 55 -1.56 -0.63 2.38
C GLY A 55 -1.56 -2.10 2.80
N LEU A 56 -1.85 -2.38 4.07
CA LEU A 56 -1.97 -3.74 4.59
C LEU A 56 -3.12 -4.52 3.92
N VAL A 57 -4.27 -3.88 3.71
CA VAL A 57 -5.39 -4.47 2.96
C VAL A 57 -4.99 -4.82 1.53
N ASN A 58 -4.24 -3.95 0.85
CA ASN A 58 -3.72 -4.24 -0.49
C ASN A 58 -2.78 -5.45 -0.52
N ILE A 59 -1.89 -5.58 0.49
CA ILE A 59 -1.00 -6.73 0.63
C ILE A 59 -1.81 -8.02 0.87
N LEU A 60 -2.85 -7.96 1.71
CA LEU A 60 -3.72 -9.10 1.97
C LEU A 60 -4.50 -9.55 0.72
N LEU A 61 -5.00 -8.60 -0.07
CA LEU A 61 -5.63 -8.89 -1.36
C LEU A 61 -4.65 -9.57 -2.33
N ALA A 62 -3.43 -9.05 -2.44
CA ALA A 62 -2.39 -9.65 -3.26
C ALA A 62 -2.05 -11.08 -2.79
N LEU A 63 -1.99 -11.32 -1.49
CA LEU A 63 -1.72 -12.63 -0.90
C LEU A 63 -2.86 -13.62 -1.17
N HIS A 64 -4.11 -13.16 -1.05
CA HIS A 64 -5.30 -13.98 -1.33
C HIS A 64 -5.35 -14.42 -2.80
N ASP A 65 -5.07 -13.51 -3.72
CA ASP A 65 -5.02 -13.81 -5.15
C ASP A 65 -3.82 -14.69 -5.50
N ALA A 66 -2.67 -14.50 -4.85
CA ALA A 66 -1.49 -15.36 -5.02
C ALA A 66 -1.75 -16.79 -4.53
N HIS A 67 -2.44 -16.95 -3.39
CA HIS A 67 -2.80 -18.26 -2.87
C HIS A 67 -3.71 -19.01 -3.85
N ARG A 68 -4.74 -18.35 -4.40
CA ARG A 68 -5.61 -18.95 -5.42
C ARG A 68 -4.83 -19.38 -6.65
N TYR A 69 -3.92 -18.55 -7.12
CA TYR A 69 -3.07 -18.88 -8.27
C TYR A 69 -2.21 -20.12 -8.02
N LEU A 70 -1.65 -20.26 -6.81
CA LEU A 70 -0.82 -21.41 -6.43
C LEU A 70 -1.65 -22.70 -6.28
N THR A 71 -2.88 -22.61 -5.77
CA THR A 71 -3.78 -23.77 -5.65
C THR A 71 -4.20 -24.28 -7.03
N ASP A 72 -4.61 -23.40 -7.95
CA ASP A 72 -4.97 -23.79 -9.33
C ASP A 72 -3.79 -24.38 -10.11
N ALA A 73 -2.57 -23.95 -9.81
CA ALA A 73 -1.36 -24.49 -10.43
C ALA A 73 -1.02 -25.92 -9.96
N GLY A 74 -1.54 -26.35 -8.80
CA GLY A 74 -1.27 -27.66 -8.20
C GLY A 74 -2.20 -28.78 -8.68
N GLU A 75 -3.35 -28.48 -9.26
CA GLU A 75 -4.31 -29.49 -9.75
C GLU A 75 -4.08 -29.92 -11.21
N GLY A 76 -3.07 -29.34 -11.89
CA GLY A 76 -2.75 -29.64 -13.28
C GLY A 76 -1.61 -30.63 -13.53
N SER A 77 -1.06 -31.28 -12.48
CA SER A 77 0.08 -32.21 -12.58
C SER A 77 -0.27 -33.65 -12.27
#